data_AF-F7M6H2-F1
#
_entry.id   AF-F7M6H2-F1
#
_cell.length_a   1.000
_cell.length_b   1.000
_cell.length_c   1.000
_cell.angle_alpha   90.00
_cell.angle_beta   90.00
_cell.angle_gamma   90.00
#
_symmetry.space_group_name_H-M   'P 1'
#
loop_
_entity.id
_entity.type
_entity.pdbx_description
1 polymer ?
#
loop_
_entity_poly.entity_id
_entity_poly.type
_entity_poly.pdbx_seq_one_letter_code
_entity_poly.pdbx_strand_id
1 'polypeptide(L)'
;MNSDYKVGDLIYDANIYDAMNTNLDDWYFYKRWLPENKDARILELCCGTGRLTLPIAKEGYDITGIDYTPSMLAQAKIKVLIYISTLEILPSSEGFLFNYTYL
;
A
#
# COMPACT_ATOMS: atom_id res chain seq x y z
N MET A 1 21.06 13.52 23.41
CA MET A 1 20.29 12.57 22.56
C MET A 1 19.10 12.13 23.38
N ASN A 2 17.89 12.50 22.97
CA ASN A 2 16.67 12.13 23.69
C ASN A 2 16.45 10.62 23.48
N SER A 3 16.45 9.85 24.57
CA SER A 3 16.37 8.38 24.56
C SER A 3 14.93 7.84 24.45
N ASP A 4 13.98 8.70 24.07
CA ASP A 4 12.56 8.36 24.03
C ASP A 4 12.10 7.72 22.71
N TYR A 5 13.01 7.57 21.73
CA TYR A 5 12.72 6.88 20.48
C TYR A 5 12.52 5.38 20.73
N LYS A 6 11.30 4.88 20.47
CA LYS A 6 11.00 3.45 20.55
C LYS A 6 11.20 2.83 19.17
N VAL A 7 11.56 1.54 19.15
CA VAL A 7 11.75 0.78 17.90
C VAL A 7 10.52 0.88 16.97
N GLY A 8 9.32 0.98 17.53
CA GLY A 8 8.09 1.23 16.77
C GLY A 8 8.12 2.52 15.96
N ASP A 9 8.70 3.60 16.48
CA ASP A 9 8.73 4.90 15.80
C ASP A 9 9.61 4.87 14.54
N LEU A 10 10.61 3.99 14.50
CA LEU A 10 11.47 3.78 13.34
C LEU A 10 10.83 2.86 12.29
N ILE A 11 10.22 1.76 12.74
CA ILE A 11 9.64 0.74 11.85
C ILE A 11 8.35 1.24 11.18
N TYR A 12 7.60 2.08 11.88
CA TYR A 12 6.33 2.63 11.41
C TYR A 12 6.46 3.99 10.73
N ASP A 13 7.67 4.51 10.52
CA ASP A 13 7.87 5.69 9.69
C ASP A 13 7.91 5.30 8.20
N ALA A 14 7.00 5.87 7.41
CA ALA A 14 6.86 5.53 6.00
C ALA A 14 8.06 5.95 5.15
N ASN A 15 8.76 7.04 5.51
CA ASN A 15 9.94 7.49 4.79
C ASN A 15 11.12 6.55 5.05
N ILE A 16 11.28 6.11 6.30
CA ILE A 16 12.30 5.13 6.68
C ILE A 16 12.00 3.80 5.99
N TYR A 17 10.74 3.35 6.02
CA TYR A 17 10.32 2.13 5.32
C TYR A 17 10.61 2.19 3.82
N ASP A 18 10.21 3.25 3.12
CA ASP A 18 10.46 3.40 1.68
C ASP A 18 11.98 3.48 1.39
N ALA A 19 12.77 4.13 2.25
CA ALA A 19 14.23 4.20 2.12
C ALA A 19 14.93 2.84 2.29
N MET A 20 14.37 1.96 3.13
CA MET A 20 14.90 0.61 3.36
C MET A 20 14.39 -0.42 2.34
N ASN A 21 13.17 -0.24 1.81
CA ASN A 21 12.49 -1.20 0.93
C ASN A 21 12.40 -0.67 -0.50
N THR A 22 13.56 -0.49 -1.13
CA THR A 22 13.69 0.17 -2.44
C THR A 22 13.58 -0.77 -3.64
N ASN A 23 13.56 -2.08 -3.44
CA ASN A 23 13.45 -3.07 -4.51
C ASN A 23 12.13 -3.87 -4.43
N LEU A 24 11.88 -4.59 -5.52
CA LEU A 24 10.71 -5.44 -5.73
C LEU A 24 11.16 -6.85 -6.16
N ASP A 25 12.28 -7.33 -5.61
CA ASP A 25 12.88 -8.60 -6.03
C ASP A 25 11.95 -9.80 -5.71
N ASP A 26 11.10 -9.64 -4.70
CA ASP A 26 10.06 -10.58 -4.30
C ASP A 26 8.77 -10.50 -5.16
N TRP A 27 8.66 -9.56 -6.10
CA TRP A 27 7.47 -9.36 -6.92
C TRP A 27 6.98 -10.62 -7.62
N TYR A 28 7.88 -11.37 -8.27
CA TYR A 28 7.52 -12.58 -8.99
C TYR A 28 6.99 -13.68 -8.07
N PHE A 29 7.42 -13.70 -6.80
CA PHE A 29 6.89 -14.63 -5.81
C PHE A 29 5.42 -14.35 -5.51
N TYR A 30 4.99 -13.09 -5.45
CA TYR A 30 3.58 -12.73 -5.23
C TYR A 30 2.76 -12.81 -6.52
N LYS A 31 3.32 -12.36 -7.65
CA LYS A 31 2.64 -12.34 -8.95
C LYS A 31 2.10 -13.71 -9.35
N ARG A 32 2.84 -14.79 -9.08
CA ARG A 32 2.43 -16.18 -9.39
C ARG A 32 1.19 -16.66 -8.62
N TRP A 33 0.82 -15.99 -7.53
CA TRP A 33 -0.36 -16.33 -6.73
C TRP A 33 -1.56 -15.45 -7.05
N LEU A 34 -1.39 -14.45 -7.92
CA LEU A 34 -2.50 -13.61 -8.33
C LEU A 34 -3.50 -14.45 -9.15
N PRO A 35 -4.81 -14.26 -8.93
CA PRO A 35 -5.83 -15.01 -9.64
C PRO A 35 -5.76 -14.73 -11.14
N GLU A 36 -6.07 -15.73 -11.97
CA GLU A 36 -6.20 -15.53 -13.42
C GLU A 36 -7.39 -14.61 -13.73
N ASN A 37 -8.46 -14.70 -12.96
CA ASN A 37 -9.60 -13.81 -13.05
C ASN A 37 -9.25 -12.40 -12.53
N LYS A 38 -9.25 -11.41 -13.41
CA LYS A 38 -8.99 -10.00 -13.07
C LYS A 38 -10.10 -9.33 -12.28
N ASP A 39 -11.32 -9.85 -12.34
CA ASP A 39 -12.45 -9.34 -11.56
C ASP A 39 -12.45 -9.85 -10.11
N ALA A 40 -11.45 -10.68 -9.74
CA ALA A 40 -11.30 -11.13 -8.36
C ALA A 40 -10.89 -9.97 -7.45
N ARG A 41 -11.60 -9.84 -6.32
CA ARG A 41 -11.28 -8.86 -5.29
C ARG A 41 -10.18 -9.37 -4.38
N ILE A 42 -9.11 -8.59 -4.26
CA ILE A 42 -7.92 -8.92 -3.46
C ILE A 42 -7.87 -8.01 -2.23
N LEU A 43 -7.58 -8.58 -1.06
CA LEU A 43 -7.28 -7.82 0.15
C LEU A 43 -5.82 -8.03 0.54
N GLU A 44 -5.07 -6.94 0.68
CA GLU A 44 -3.71 -6.94 1.22
C GLU A 44 -3.73 -6.40 2.66
N LEU A 45 -3.34 -7.25 3.61
CA LEU A 45 -3.20 -6.88 5.01
C LEU A 45 -1.81 -6.31 5.26
N CYS A 46 -1.72 -5.27 6.09
CA CYS A 46 -0.47 -4.56 6.40
C CYS A 46 0.22 -4.05 5.12
N CYS A 47 -0.54 -3.37 4.26
CA CYS A 47 -0.08 -2.95 2.94
C CYS A 47 1.07 -1.93 2.95
N GLY A 48 1.38 -1.35 4.11
CA GLY A 48 2.42 -0.34 4.26
C GLY A 48 2.21 0.83 3.31
N THR A 49 3.29 1.28 2.66
CA THR A 49 3.27 2.36 1.65
C THR A 49 2.78 1.90 0.26
N GLY A 50 2.16 0.72 0.17
CA GLY A 50 1.63 0.14 -1.07
C GLY A 50 2.69 -0.49 -1.98
N ARG A 51 3.78 -1.03 -1.42
CA ARG A 51 4.89 -1.61 -2.21
C ARG A 51 4.41 -2.70 -3.18
N LEU A 52 3.49 -3.57 -2.74
CA LEU A 52 2.86 -4.58 -3.59
C LEU A 52 1.48 -4.14 -4.09
N THR A 53 0.70 -3.44 -3.26
CA THR A 53 -0.64 -2.96 -3.62
C THR A 53 -0.64 -2.18 -4.94
N LEU A 54 0.32 -1.24 -5.10
CA LEU A 54 0.37 -0.37 -6.27
C LEU A 54 0.72 -1.14 -7.56
N PRO A 55 1.78 -1.97 -7.60
CA PRO A 55 2.01 -2.86 -8.75
C PRO A 55 0.84 -3.79 -9.07
N ILE A 56 0.18 -4.37 -8.07
CA ILE A 56 -0.97 -5.28 -8.29
C ILE A 56 -2.15 -4.51 -8.89
N ALA A 57 -2.48 -3.33 -8.36
CA ALA A 57 -3.50 -2.45 -8.93
C ALA A 57 -3.15 -2.07 -10.38
N LYS A 58 -1.88 -1.77 -10.67
CA LYS A 58 -1.40 -1.43 -12.02
C LYS A 58 -1.50 -2.60 -13.01
N GLU A 59 -1.51 -3.84 -12.53
CA GLU A 59 -1.76 -5.04 -13.35
C GLU A 59 -3.27 -5.26 -13.62
N GLY A 60 -4.13 -4.33 -13.19
CA GLY A 60 -5.58 -4.34 -13.46
C GLY A 60 -6.40 -5.20 -12.50
N TYR A 61 -5.91 -5.46 -11.29
CA TYR A 61 -6.68 -6.15 -10.25
C TYR A 61 -7.46 -5.16 -9.38
N ASP A 62 -8.67 -5.54 -8.99
CA ASP A 62 -9.41 -4.89 -7.90
C ASP A 62 -8.78 -5.32 -6.56
N ILE A 63 -7.90 -4.47 -6.04
CA ILE A 63 -7.19 -4.72 -4.78
C ILE A 63 -7.53 -3.64 -3.75
N THR A 64 -7.69 -4.04 -2.50
CA THR A 64 -7.84 -3.17 -1.33
C THR A 64 -6.65 -3.40 -0.41
N GLY A 65 -5.91 -2.35 -0.09
CA GLY A 65 -4.83 -2.40 0.89
C GLY A 65 -5.29 -1.84 2.23
N ILE A 66 -5.01 -2.53 3.34
CA ILE A 66 -5.25 -1.97 4.68
C ILE A 66 -3.97 -2.00 5.50
N ASP A 67 -3.76 -0.93 6.28
CA ASP A 67 -2.68 -0.85 7.25
C ASP A 67 -3.21 -0.13 8.49
N TYR A 68 -2.68 -0.50 9.66
CA TYR A 68 -3.03 0.17 10.90
C TYR A 68 -2.29 1.51 11.05
N THR A 69 -1.17 1.67 10.35
CA THR A 69 -0.22 2.77 10.55
C THR A 69 -0.60 3.99 9.71
N PRO A 70 -0.95 5.14 10.31
CA PRO A 70 -1.42 6.29 9.55
C PRO A 70 -0.38 6.88 8.58
N SER A 71 0.91 6.89 8.96
CA SER A 71 2.01 7.37 8.11
C SER A 71 2.15 6.53 6.84
N MET A 72 2.02 5.20 6.94
CA MET A 72 2.09 4.26 5.82
C MET A 72 1.00 4.55 4.81
N LEU A 73 -0.23 4.68 5.29
CA LEU A 73 -1.40 4.99 4.48
C LEU A 73 -1.28 6.38 3.83
N ALA A 74 -0.82 7.39 4.57
CA ALA A 74 -0.59 8.73 4.01
C ALA A 74 0.41 8.69 2.84
N GLN A 75 1.52 7.97 3.01
CA GLN A 75 2.54 7.81 1.98
C GLN A 75 2.03 6.99 0.78
N ALA A 76 1.24 5.94 1.04
CA ALA A 76 0.58 5.19 -0.04
C ALA A 76 -0.29 6.11 -0.89
N LYS A 77 -1.14 6.96 -0.30
CA LYS A 77 -1.96 7.96 -1.03
C LYS A 77 -1.12 8.87 -1.91
N ILE A 78 -0.01 9.39 -1.38
CA ILE A 78 0.90 10.25 -2.13
C ILE A 78 1.46 9.51 -3.34
N LYS A 79 1.92 8.27 -3.15
CA LYS A 79 2.47 7.45 -4.24
C LYS A 79 1.41 7.17 -5.30
N VAL A 80 0.16 6.86 -4.94
CA VAL A 80 -0.91 6.66 -5.94
C VAL A 80 -1.09 7.90 -6.82
N LEU A 81 -1.17 9.10 -6.21
CA LEU A 81 -1.35 10.36 -6.94
C LEU A 81 -0.20 10.62 -7.93
N ILE A 82 1.01 10.14 -7.64
CA ILE A 82 2.18 10.24 -8.51
C ILE A 82 2.12 9.20 -9.65
N TYR A 83 1.60 8.01 -9.39
CA TYR A 83 1.64 6.88 -10.33
C TYR A 83 0.38 6.71 -11.20
N ILE A 84 -0.77 7.25 -10.79
CA ILE A 84 -2.07 7.02 -11.43
C ILE A 84 -2.87 8.33 -11.47
N SER A 85 -3.19 8.83 -12.67
CA SER A 85 -3.90 10.11 -12.87
C SER A 85 -5.40 10.08 -12.59
N THR A 86 -5.97 8.92 -12.24
CA THR A 86 -7.39 8.70 -11.96
C THR A 86 -7.54 8.01 -10.61
N LEU A 87 -8.07 8.72 -9.62
CA LEU A 87 -8.23 8.25 -8.24
C LEU A 87 -9.59 8.71 -7.70
N GLU A 88 -10.44 7.79 -7.25
CA GLU A 88 -11.55 8.11 -6.34
C GLU A 88 -11.12 7.85 -4.89
N ILE A 89 -11.03 8.90 -4.09
CA ILE A 89 -10.78 8.80 -2.65
C ILE A 89 -12.14 8.81 -1.96
N LEU A 90 -12.60 7.66 -1.47
CA LEU A 90 -13.82 7.60 -0.66
C LEU A 90 -13.48 7.96 0.80
N PRO A 91 -14.11 9.00 1.40
CA PRO A 91 -13.96 9.27 2.82
C PRO A 91 -14.74 8.20 3.62
N SER A 92 -14.08 7.54 4.58
CA SER A 92 -14.77 6.72 5.58
C SER A 92 -14.59 7.34 6.96
N SER A 93 -15.71 7.50 7.67
CA SER A 93 -15.79 8.10 9.01
C SER A 93 -15.34 7.15 10.13
N GLU A 94 -15.07 5.88 9.84
CA GLU A 94 -14.62 4.87 10.81
C GLU A 94 -13.64 3.90 10.15
N GLY A 95 -12.34 4.06 10.42
CA GLY A 95 -11.28 3.15 9.95
C GLY A 95 -10.91 3.32 8.47
N PHE A 96 -9.67 3.75 8.20
CA PHE A 96 -9.18 4.11 6.87
C PHE A 96 -9.22 2.94 5.87
N LEU A 97 -10.29 2.84 5.09
CA LEU A 97 -10.41 1.96 3.92
C LEU A 97 -9.74 2.58 2.68
N PHE A 98 -9.04 1.75 1.90
CA PHE A 98 -8.54 2.09 0.56
C PHE A 98 -9.14 1.12 -0.46
N ASN A 99 -10.10 1.57 -1.27
CA ASN A 99 -10.54 0.84 -2.45
C ASN A 99 -9.76 1.34 -3.67
N TYR A 100 -9.18 0.42 -4.46
CA TYR A 100 -8.76 0.71 -5.83
C TYR A 100 -9.82 0.14 -6.77
N THR A 101 -10.92 0.88 -6.95
CA THR A 101 -11.85 0.61 -8.05
C THR A 101 -11.56 1.63 -9.16
N TYR A 102 -11.59 1.17 -10.41
CA TYR A 102 -11.43 1.90 -11.69
C TYR A 102 -10.02 1.89 -12.33
N LEU A 103 -9.76 0.80 -13.07
CA LEU A 103 -9.49 0.84 -14.51
C LEU A 103 -10.53 -0.03 -15.22
#